data_AF-A0A2Z6PAN6-F1
#
_entry.id   AF-A0A2Z6PAN6-F1
#
_cell.length_a   1.000
_cell.length_b   1.000
_cell.length_c   1.000
_cell.angle_alpha   90.00
_cell.angle_beta   90.00
_cell.angle_gamma   90.00
#
_symmetry.space_group_name_H-M   'P 1'
#
loop_
_entity.id
_entity.type
_entity.pdbx_description
1 polymer ?
#
loop_
_entity_poly.entity_id
_entity_poly.type
_entity_poly.pdbx_seq_one_letter_code
_entity_poly.pdbx_strand_id
1 'polypeptide(L)'
;MESILARALEYTLKYWLKSFTRDQFKLQGRTVQLSNLDLNGDALHSSVGLPPALNVATAKVGKLEIRLPSVSNVQIEPIIVQIDRLDLVLEENSDFKPSETPTSSTPSSASAKGAKGAKGSGYGFSDKIADGMTIQINTVNLLLETRGSARLHGEATWAPPMASITIRNLLLYTTNESWQVVNLKEARDFSSNKKYIYVFKKLEWESLSIDLLPHPDMFTDATLGRSQVGSNLRDDDGAKRVFFGGERFIEGISGEAYITVQRTELNRPLGLEVQLHVTEAVCPALSEPGLRALLRFMTGIYVCLNRGNVDFKAQKQSTEAAGRSLVSIVVDHIFLCIKDSGFQLELLMQSLFFSRVLDRKGRK
;
A
#
# COMPACT_ATOMS: atom_id res chain seq x y z
N MET A 1 34.63 1.45 6.85
CA MET A 1 33.37 1.43 6.06
C MET A 1 32.26 0.65 6.75
N GLU A 2 32.52 -0.51 7.37
CA GLU A 2 31.49 -1.26 8.15
C GLU A 2 30.83 -0.39 9.23
N SER A 3 31.61 0.37 9.99
CA SER A 3 31.10 1.34 10.96
C SER A 3 30.21 2.44 10.34
N ILE A 4 30.44 2.81 9.08
CA ILE A 4 29.66 3.85 8.40
C ILE A 4 28.31 3.29 7.95
N LEU A 5 28.30 2.09 7.35
CA LEU A 5 27.07 1.42 6.93
C LEU A 5 26.19 1.06 8.13
N ALA A 6 26.79 0.54 9.20
CA ALA A 6 26.10 0.28 10.46
C ALA A 6 25.47 1.55 11.05
N ARG A 7 26.21 2.67 11.06
CA ARG A 7 25.70 3.96 11.55
C ARG A 7 24.60 4.55 10.64
N ALA A 8 24.69 4.34 9.34
CA ALA A 8 23.64 4.73 8.40
C ALA A 8 22.36 3.93 8.66
N LEU A 9 22.46 2.61 8.84
CA LEU A 9 21.33 1.75 9.20
C LEU A 9 20.73 2.14 10.54
N GLU A 10 21.56 2.43 11.54
CA GLU A 10 21.11 2.91 12.85
C GLU A 10 20.27 4.19 12.71
N TYR A 11 20.73 5.16 11.90
CA TYR A 11 20.00 6.39 11.63
C TYR A 11 18.69 6.14 10.87
N THR A 12 18.72 5.28 9.86
CA THR A 12 17.52 4.89 9.10
C THR A 12 16.50 4.23 10.03
N LEU A 13 16.89 3.24 10.82
CA LEU A 13 16.00 2.55 11.76
C LEU A 13 15.41 3.50 12.80
N LYS A 14 16.20 4.44 13.31
CA LYS A 14 15.70 5.45 14.25
C LYS A 14 14.58 6.32 13.68
N TYR A 15 14.59 6.60 12.38
CA TYR A 15 13.50 7.33 11.71
C TYR A 15 12.23 6.48 11.58
N TRP A 16 12.40 5.21 11.24
CA TRP A 16 11.29 4.28 10.95
C TRP A 16 10.64 3.66 12.18
N LEU A 17 11.30 3.65 13.33
CA LEU A 17 10.82 3.00 14.55
C LEU A 17 10.32 4.04 15.56
N LYS A 18 9.14 3.82 16.16
CA LYS A 18 8.62 4.69 17.23
C LYS A 18 9.51 4.68 18.47
N SER A 19 10.03 3.49 18.80
CA SER A 19 11.00 3.31 19.86
C SER A 19 12.19 2.54 19.30
N PHE A 20 13.37 3.15 19.39
CA PHE A 20 14.63 2.54 18.98
C PHE A 20 15.67 2.84 20.04
N THR A 21 16.25 1.80 20.62
CA THR A 21 17.39 1.93 21.52
C THR A 21 18.63 1.32 20.88
N ARG A 22 19.77 1.99 21.06
CA ARG A 22 21.03 1.55 20.46
C ARG A 22 21.46 0.17 20.96
N ASP A 23 21.05 -0.22 22.16
CA ASP A 23 21.36 -1.51 22.76
C ASP A 23 20.67 -2.68 22.05
N GLN A 24 19.54 -2.44 21.37
CA GLN A 24 18.86 -3.42 20.54
C GLN A 24 19.62 -3.66 19.22
N PHE A 25 20.36 -2.64 18.74
CA PHE A 25 21.11 -2.72 17.49
C PHE A 25 22.47 -3.38 17.70
N LYS A 26 22.53 -4.69 17.48
CA LYS A 26 23.77 -5.47 17.53
C LYS A 26 24.04 -6.12 16.18
N LEU A 27 25.19 -5.79 15.59
CA LEU A 27 25.66 -6.42 14.37
C LEU A 27 26.35 -7.76 14.73
N GLN A 28 25.73 -8.87 14.37
CA GLN A 28 26.31 -10.21 14.51
C GLN A 28 26.96 -10.60 13.18
N GLY A 29 28.28 -10.40 13.09
CA GLY A 29 29.02 -10.54 11.84
C GLY A 29 28.55 -9.51 10.81
N ARG A 30 27.74 -9.93 9.83
CA ARG A 30 27.16 -9.07 8.79
C ARG A 30 25.63 -8.96 8.87
N THR A 31 25.04 -9.45 9.95
CA THR A 31 23.59 -9.53 10.12
C THR A 31 23.16 -8.69 11.30
N VAL A 32 22.14 -7.86 11.11
CA VAL A 32 21.39 -7.19 12.18
C VAL A 32 20.09 -7.94 12.36
N GLN A 33 19.73 -8.28 13.61
CA GLN A 33 18.44 -8.88 13.94
C GLN A 33 17.75 -8.06 15.03
N LEU A 34 16.47 -7.77 14.81
CA LEU A 34 15.59 -7.02 15.71
C LEU A 34 14.23 -7.71 15.76
N SER A 35 13.48 -7.54 16.84
CA SER A 35 12.17 -8.18 17.02
C SER A 35 11.21 -7.31 17.80
N ASN A 36 9.90 -7.55 17.62
CA ASN A 36 8.80 -6.86 18.29
C ASN A 36 8.89 -5.33 18.12
N LEU A 37 9.06 -4.91 16.87
CA LEU A 37 9.26 -3.52 16.51
C LEU A 37 7.92 -2.82 16.27
N ASP A 38 7.82 -1.56 16.71
CA ASP A 38 6.70 -0.65 16.39
C ASP A 38 7.20 0.40 15.39
N LEU A 39 6.61 0.42 14.20
CA LEU A 39 6.98 1.35 13.13
C LEU A 39 6.27 2.69 13.34
N ASN A 40 6.96 3.77 12.97
CA ASN A 40 6.39 5.10 12.93
C ASN A 40 5.36 5.19 11.80
N GLY A 41 4.08 5.30 12.17
CA GLY A 41 2.96 5.37 11.23
C GLY A 41 3.04 6.56 10.27
N ASP A 42 3.50 7.72 10.74
CA ASP A 42 3.66 8.93 9.92
C ASP A 42 4.76 8.76 8.86
N ALA A 43 5.87 8.13 9.26
CA ALA A 43 6.96 7.80 8.35
C ALA A 43 6.50 6.81 7.27
N LEU A 44 5.71 5.80 7.66
CA LEU A 44 5.15 4.83 6.73
C LEU A 44 4.14 5.48 5.77
N HIS A 45 3.18 6.23 6.29
CA HIS A 45 2.18 6.97 5.52
C HIS A 45 2.86 7.83 4.45
N SER A 46 3.84 8.64 4.86
CA SER A 46 4.54 9.58 3.98
C SER A 46 5.35 8.86 2.91
N SER A 47 5.95 7.72 3.25
CA SER A 47 6.86 7.00 2.35
C SER A 47 6.13 6.16 1.30
N VAL A 48 4.97 5.58 1.65
CA VAL A 48 4.16 4.80 0.69
C VAL A 48 3.13 5.67 -0.06
N GLY A 49 2.99 6.94 0.32
CA GLY A 49 2.10 7.89 -0.37
C GLY A 49 0.62 7.57 -0.16
N LEU A 50 0.23 7.22 1.07
CA LEU A 50 -1.19 6.97 1.38
C LEU A 50 -2.03 8.23 1.14
N PRO A 51 -3.32 8.07 0.77
CA PRO A 51 -4.27 9.17 0.75
C PRO A 51 -4.30 9.90 2.11
N PRO A 52 -4.41 11.25 2.13
CA PRO A 52 -4.49 12.02 3.39
C PRO A 52 -5.66 11.61 4.31
N ALA A 53 -6.70 11.00 3.73
CA ALA A 53 -7.84 10.49 4.46
C ALA A 53 -7.51 9.23 5.30
N LEU A 54 -6.46 8.47 4.96
CA LEU A 54 -6.05 7.26 5.68
C LEU A 54 -4.95 7.55 6.70
N ASN A 55 -5.01 6.92 7.86
CA ASN A 55 -3.95 6.93 8.85
C ASN A 55 -3.41 5.51 9.08
N VAL A 56 -2.13 5.41 9.43
CA VAL A 56 -1.52 4.17 9.91
C VAL A 56 -1.71 4.11 11.43
N ALA A 57 -2.81 3.51 11.86
CA ALA A 57 -3.14 3.38 13.29
C ALA A 57 -2.18 2.43 14.01
N THR A 58 -1.84 1.31 13.37
CA THR A 58 -0.89 0.32 13.89
C THR A 58 0.06 -0.11 12.78
N ALA A 59 1.35 -0.25 13.12
CA ALA A 59 2.34 -0.86 12.25
C ALA A 59 3.38 -1.61 13.09
N LYS A 60 3.34 -2.93 13.08
CA LYS A 60 4.20 -3.78 13.91
C LYS A 60 4.98 -4.78 13.06
N VAL A 61 6.23 -5.01 13.42
CA VAL A 61 7.10 -6.01 12.80
C VAL A 61 7.51 -7.06 13.84
N GLY A 62 7.27 -8.33 13.54
CA GLY A 62 7.61 -9.45 14.43
C GLY A 62 9.12 -9.63 14.61
N LYS A 63 9.84 -9.79 13.51
CA LYS A 63 11.28 -9.98 13.39
C LYS A 63 11.74 -9.31 12.09
N LEU A 64 12.78 -8.50 12.23
CA LEU A 64 13.50 -7.83 11.15
C LEU A 64 14.93 -8.36 11.12
N GLU A 65 15.37 -8.86 9.98
CA GLU A 65 16.74 -9.28 9.74
C GLU A 65 17.33 -8.53 8.54
N ILE A 66 18.46 -7.86 8.74
CA ILE A 66 19.15 -7.12 7.68
C ILE A 66 20.52 -7.78 7.47
N ARG A 67 20.75 -8.33 6.29
CA ARG A 67 22.02 -8.95 5.90
C ARG A 67 22.79 -8.02 4.98
N LEU A 68 24.01 -7.69 5.40
CA LEU A 68 24.92 -6.83 4.66
C LEU A 68 25.85 -7.67 3.79
N PRO A 69 26.05 -7.28 2.51
CA PRO A 69 27.13 -7.87 1.72
C PRO A 69 28.47 -7.45 2.30
N SER A 70 29.55 -8.11 1.86
CA SER A 70 30.90 -7.66 2.16
C SER A 70 31.06 -6.20 1.70
N VAL A 71 31.80 -5.37 2.45
CA VAL A 71 31.95 -3.94 2.14
C VAL A 71 32.39 -3.69 0.69
N SER A 72 33.34 -4.49 0.21
CA SER A 72 33.84 -4.43 -1.16
C SER A 72 32.78 -4.74 -2.22
N ASN A 73 31.71 -5.44 -1.83
CA ASN A 73 30.65 -5.92 -2.71
C ASN A 73 29.35 -5.13 -2.58
N VAL A 74 29.24 -4.11 -1.72
CA VAL A 74 28.00 -3.30 -1.54
C VAL A 74 27.52 -2.65 -2.85
N GLN A 75 28.40 -2.46 -3.83
CA GLN A 75 28.05 -1.93 -5.15
C GLN A 75 27.55 -2.99 -6.13
N ILE A 76 27.75 -4.27 -5.84
CA ILE A 76 27.54 -5.41 -6.74
C ILE A 76 26.45 -6.33 -6.19
N GLU A 77 26.44 -6.53 -4.88
CA GLU A 77 25.48 -7.37 -4.14
C GLU A 77 24.49 -6.50 -3.35
N PRO A 78 23.22 -6.93 -3.25
CA PRO A 78 22.19 -6.20 -2.52
C PRO A 78 22.32 -6.35 -1.00
N ILE A 79 21.89 -5.32 -0.27
CA ILE A 79 21.48 -5.49 1.13
C ILE A 79 20.14 -6.24 1.12
N ILE A 80 20.04 -7.30 1.90
CA ILE A 80 18.83 -8.12 2.00
C ILE A 80 18.12 -7.78 3.31
N VAL A 81 16.87 -7.32 3.21
CA VAL A 81 15.99 -7.05 4.34
C VAL A 81 14.91 -8.11 4.38
N GLN A 82 14.85 -8.87 5.48
CA GLN A 82 13.86 -9.92 5.70
C GLN A 82 12.95 -9.54 6.87
N ILE A 83 11.65 -9.65 6.67
CA ILE A 83 10.61 -9.41 7.67
C ILE A 83 9.78 -10.69 7.78
N ASP A 84 9.63 -11.23 8.99
CA ASP A 84 8.83 -12.45 9.18
C ASP A 84 7.32 -12.19 9.09
N ARG A 85 6.86 -11.09 9.70
CA ARG A 85 5.48 -10.67 9.86
C ARG A 85 5.42 -9.16 9.99
N LEU A 86 4.61 -8.54 9.15
CA LEU A 86 4.24 -7.13 9.19
C LEU A 86 2.73 -7.02 9.43
N ASP A 87 2.33 -6.47 10.56
CA ASP A 87 0.93 -6.27 10.93
C ASP A 87 0.59 -4.77 10.83
N LEU A 88 -0.36 -4.41 9.96
CA LEU A 88 -0.79 -3.04 9.66
C LEU A 88 -2.29 -2.86 9.92
N VAL A 89 -2.65 -1.72 10.50
CA VAL A 89 -4.05 -1.26 10.59
C VAL A 89 -4.12 0.13 9.96
N LEU A 90 -4.89 0.25 8.88
CA LEU A 90 -5.17 1.49 8.19
C LEU A 90 -6.61 1.92 8.44
N GLU A 91 -6.78 3.12 8.97
CA GLU A 91 -8.10 3.65 9.34
C GLU A 91 -8.35 4.98 8.63
N GLU A 92 -9.55 5.16 8.09
CA GLU A 92 -9.95 6.46 7.55
C GLU A 92 -10.24 7.48 8.66
N ASN A 93 -9.57 8.63 8.66
CA ASN A 93 -9.63 9.67 9.69
C ASN A 93 -11.04 10.25 9.92
N SER A 94 -11.45 10.39 11.18
CA SER A 94 -12.80 10.84 11.62
C SER A 94 -13.04 12.32 11.43
N ASP A 95 -12.00 13.14 11.26
CA ASP A 95 -12.10 14.60 11.25
C ASP A 95 -11.62 15.21 9.94
N PHE A 96 -11.46 14.38 8.90
CA PHE A 96 -11.07 14.85 7.59
C PHE A 96 -12.17 15.77 7.00
N LYS A 97 -12.00 17.08 7.16
CA LYS A 97 -12.77 18.11 6.47
C LYS A 97 -11.94 18.57 5.27
N PRO A 98 -12.43 18.41 4.02
CA PRO A 98 -11.82 19.15 2.91
C PRO A 98 -11.96 20.63 3.22
N SER A 99 -10.85 21.38 3.23
CA SER A 99 -10.89 22.81 3.53
C SER A 99 -11.72 23.53 2.48
N GLU A 100 -12.88 24.10 2.85
CA GLU A 100 -13.75 24.86 1.94
C GLU A 100 -13.32 26.32 1.73
N THR A 101 -12.20 26.76 2.33
CA THR A 101 -11.64 28.10 2.09
C THR A 101 -10.11 28.06 2.01
N PRO A 102 -9.48 28.82 1.09
CA PRO A 102 -8.02 28.94 1.03
C PRO A 102 -7.58 29.93 2.11
N THR A 103 -7.66 29.53 3.37
CA THR A 103 -6.94 30.21 4.45
C THR A 103 -5.54 29.60 4.52
N SER A 104 -4.56 30.48 4.39
CA SER A 104 -3.15 30.20 4.57
C SER A 104 -2.87 29.77 6.02
N SER A 105 -3.18 28.53 6.36
CA SER A 105 -2.64 27.84 7.52
C SER A 105 -1.90 26.62 7.02
N THR A 106 -0.70 26.87 6.53
CA THR A 106 0.38 25.90 6.44
C THR A 106 0.41 25.03 7.70
N PRO A 107 0.39 23.68 7.60
CA PRO A 107 0.98 22.87 8.64
C PRO A 107 2.42 23.32 8.74
N SER A 108 2.84 23.68 9.95
CA SER A 108 4.22 24.04 10.24
C SER A 108 5.07 22.79 10.04
N SER A 109 5.46 22.52 8.79
CA SER A 109 6.71 21.82 8.50
C SER A 109 7.76 22.56 9.31
N ALA A 110 8.36 21.86 10.28
CA ALA A 110 9.47 22.37 11.04
C ALA A 110 10.37 23.18 10.10
N SER A 111 10.43 24.47 10.40
CA SER A 111 11.08 25.49 9.62
C SER A 111 12.45 25.03 9.17
N ALA A 112 12.58 24.73 7.87
CA ALA A 112 13.80 24.91 7.10
C ALA A 112 14.11 26.43 7.00
N LYS A 113 14.20 27.11 8.15
CA LYS A 113 14.80 28.43 8.27
C LYS A 113 16.31 28.20 8.30
N GLY A 114 16.82 27.96 7.10
CA GLY A 114 18.21 27.59 6.83
C GLY A 114 18.44 27.14 5.38
N ALA A 115 17.45 27.18 4.48
CA ALA A 115 17.65 26.84 3.07
C ALA A 115 18.04 28.08 2.25
N LYS A 116 19.21 28.66 2.54
CA LYS A 116 20.02 29.27 1.47
C LYS A 116 20.51 28.10 0.62
N GLY A 117 19.89 27.88 -0.55
CA GLY A 117 20.39 26.99 -1.60
C GLY A 117 20.76 25.57 -1.13
N ALA A 118 19.77 24.73 -0.84
CA ALA A 118 20.00 23.29 -0.83
C ALA A 118 20.23 22.85 -2.28
N LYS A 119 21.48 22.97 -2.73
CA LYS A 119 22.02 22.23 -3.87
C LYS A 119 21.60 20.77 -3.65
N GLY A 120 20.64 20.28 -4.43
CA GLY A 120 20.27 18.87 -4.37
C GLY A 120 21.54 18.07 -4.57
N SER A 121 21.96 17.33 -3.55
CA SER A 121 23.01 16.33 -3.73
C SER A 121 22.47 15.39 -4.80
N GLY A 122 23.13 15.35 -5.96
CA GLY A 122 22.71 14.50 -7.07
C GLY A 122 22.70 13.02 -6.67
N TYR A 123 22.23 12.16 -7.57
CA TYR A 123 22.17 10.72 -7.33
C TYR A 123 23.50 10.14 -6.80
N GLY A 124 23.48 9.75 -5.53
CA GLY A 124 24.65 9.44 -4.75
C GLY A 124 24.81 7.95 -4.46
N PHE A 125 25.82 7.64 -3.65
CA PHE A 125 26.12 6.28 -3.23
C PHE A 125 24.99 5.66 -2.39
N SER A 126 24.40 6.43 -1.48
CA SER A 126 23.26 5.99 -0.67
C SER A 126 22.04 5.65 -1.51
N ASP A 127 21.77 6.42 -2.55
CA ASP A 127 20.64 6.18 -3.46
C ASP A 127 20.85 4.87 -4.23
N LYS A 128 22.07 4.63 -4.74
CA LYS A 128 22.43 3.37 -5.41
C LYS A 128 22.27 2.14 -4.52
N ILE A 129 22.59 2.27 -3.23
CA ILE A 129 22.38 1.21 -2.25
C ILE A 129 20.88 0.99 -2.06
N ALA A 130 20.11 2.05 -1.79
CA ALA A 130 18.68 1.96 -1.55
C ALA A 130 17.92 1.34 -2.74
N ASP A 131 18.24 1.78 -3.96
CA ASP A 131 17.67 1.21 -5.19
C ASP A 131 18.02 -0.27 -5.36
N GLY A 132 19.20 -0.68 -4.89
CA GLY A 132 19.70 -2.05 -4.98
C GLY A 132 19.18 -2.99 -3.89
N MET A 133 18.45 -2.50 -2.89
CA MET A 133 17.98 -3.36 -1.78
C MET A 133 16.99 -4.43 -2.26
N THR A 134 17.11 -5.62 -1.67
CA THR A 134 16.14 -6.71 -1.78
C THR A 134 15.33 -6.79 -0.49
N ILE A 135 14.01 -6.87 -0.61
CA ILE A 135 13.08 -6.93 0.52
C ILE A 135 12.29 -8.23 0.42
N GLN A 136 12.26 -8.99 1.50
CA GLN A 136 11.46 -10.20 1.62
C GLN A 136 10.56 -10.08 2.85
N ILE A 137 9.27 -10.30 2.67
CA ILE A 137 8.30 -10.30 3.75
C ILE A 137 7.53 -11.61 3.70
N ASN A 138 7.68 -12.44 4.75
CA ASN A 138 7.04 -13.75 4.80
C ASN A 138 5.52 -13.63 5.01
N THR A 139 5.05 -12.71 5.84
CA THR A 139 3.62 -12.45 6.01
C THR A 139 3.33 -10.96 6.20
N VAL A 140 2.40 -10.43 5.43
CA VAL A 140 1.79 -9.11 5.65
C VAL A 140 0.35 -9.34 6.04
N ASN A 141 -0.07 -8.79 7.18
CA ASN A 141 -1.47 -8.70 7.57
C ASN A 141 -1.85 -7.22 7.57
N LEU A 142 -2.86 -6.86 6.78
CA LEU A 142 -3.34 -5.50 6.65
C LEU A 142 -4.84 -5.48 6.92
N LEU A 143 -5.24 -4.77 7.97
CA LEU A 143 -6.64 -4.42 8.20
C LEU A 143 -6.90 -3.01 7.64
N LEU A 144 -7.88 -2.89 6.75
CA LEU A 144 -8.31 -1.62 6.17
C LEU A 144 -9.74 -1.30 6.61
N GLU A 145 -9.89 -0.15 7.27
CA GLU A 145 -11.16 0.36 7.75
C GLU A 145 -11.50 1.68 7.04
N THR A 146 -12.54 1.64 6.21
CA THR A 146 -13.07 2.84 5.53
C THR A 146 -14.43 3.20 6.12
N ARG A 147 -14.79 4.49 6.11
CA ARG A 147 -16.01 5.00 6.74
C ARG A 147 -17.13 5.31 5.73
N GLY A 148 -16.86 5.19 4.42
CA GLY A 148 -17.87 5.38 3.37
C GLY A 148 -18.52 6.77 3.41
N SER A 149 -19.72 6.93 2.84
CA SER A 149 -20.42 8.23 2.71
C SER A 149 -21.15 8.72 3.97
N ALA A 150 -20.93 8.10 5.14
CA ALA A 150 -21.68 8.30 6.40
C ALA A 150 -21.65 9.73 7.01
N ARG A 151 -21.17 10.74 6.29
CA ARG A 151 -21.11 12.15 6.73
C ARG A 151 -22.11 13.08 6.05
N LEU A 152 -22.78 12.64 4.99
CA LEU A 152 -23.80 13.45 4.33
C LEU A 152 -25.13 13.25 5.06
N HIS A 153 -25.40 14.13 6.03
CA HIS A 153 -26.73 14.47 6.57
C HIS A 153 -27.75 13.32 6.70
N GLY A 154 -27.81 12.71 7.89
CA GLY A 154 -29.06 12.20 8.46
C GLY A 154 -29.71 10.95 7.84
N GLU A 155 -29.16 10.35 6.79
CA GLU A 155 -29.65 9.09 6.23
C GLU A 155 -28.68 7.93 6.52
N ALA A 156 -29.27 6.78 6.87
CA ALA A 156 -28.70 5.47 7.23
C ALA A 156 -27.17 5.42 7.43
N THR A 157 -26.75 5.10 8.66
CA THR A 157 -25.39 4.75 9.09
C THR A 157 -24.82 3.62 8.22
N TRP A 158 -24.28 3.97 7.05
CA TRP A 158 -23.74 3.01 6.08
C TRP A 158 -22.24 2.88 6.26
N ALA A 159 -21.83 2.10 7.27
CA ALA A 159 -20.44 1.73 7.46
C ALA A 159 -20.03 0.64 6.45
N PRO A 160 -19.00 0.87 5.61
CA PRO A 160 -18.41 -0.18 4.79
C PRO A 160 -17.82 -1.30 5.67
N PRO A 161 -17.77 -2.55 5.16
CA PRO A 161 -17.06 -3.62 5.86
C PRO A 161 -15.56 -3.30 5.95
N MET A 162 -14.90 -3.92 6.93
CA MET A 162 -13.44 -3.88 7.05
C MET A 162 -12.85 -4.93 6.10
N ALA A 163 -11.68 -4.68 5.52
CA ALA A 163 -10.96 -5.68 4.75
C ALA A 163 -9.73 -6.17 5.49
N SER A 164 -9.66 -7.48 5.71
CA SER A 164 -8.46 -8.18 6.17
C SER A 164 -7.73 -8.73 4.96
N ILE A 165 -6.56 -8.20 4.67
CA ILE A 165 -5.72 -8.56 3.54
C ILE A 165 -4.50 -9.30 4.07
N THR A 166 -4.27 -10.52 3.59
CA THR A 166 -3.09 -11.32 3.95
C THR A 166 -2.26 -11.60 2.71
N ILE A 167 -0.97 -11.26 2.77
CA ILE A 167 0.00 -11.53 1.71
C ILE A 167 1.09 -12.44 2.27
N ARG A 168 1.42 -13.53 1.56
CA ARG A 168 2.47 -14.47 1.93
C ARG A 168 3.62 -14.43 0.92
N ASN A 169 4.83 -14.52 1.45
CA ASN A 169 6.07 -14.65 0.69
C ASN A 169 6.21 -13.57 -0.39
N LEU A 170 6.09 -12.31 0.04
CA LEU A 170 6.30 -11.14 -0.78
C LEU A 170 7.81 -10.91 -0.97
N LEU A 171 8.28 -10.81 -2.20
CA LEU A 171 9.69 -10.65 -2.55
C LEU A 171 9.85 -9.51 -3.57
N LEU A 172 10.63 -8.49 -3.22
CA LEU A 172 10.96 -7.37 -4.10
C LEU A 172 12.48 -7.32 -4.31
N TYR A 173 12.93 -7.40 -5.55
CA TYR A 173 14.34 -7.38 -5.91
C TYR A 173 14.61 -6.55 -7.16
N THR A 174 15.89 -6.24 -7.39
CA THR A 174 16.35 -5.44 -8.52
C THR A 174 16.71 -6.34 -9.71
N THR A 175 16.35 -5.89 -10.91
CA THR A 175 16.64 -6.56 -12.19
C THR A 175 17.27 -5.56 -13.16
N ASN A 176 17.68 -6.02 -14.34
CA ASN A 176 17.98 -5.15 -15.48
C ASN A 176 16.71 -4.84 -16.30
N GLU A 177 16.86 -4.11 -17.40
CA GLU A 177 15.76 -3.72 -18.29
C GLU A 177 15.07 -4.90 -18.99
N SER A 178 15.70 -6.07 -19.03
CA SER A 178 15.17 -7.31 -19.59
C SER A 178 14.58 -8.24 -18.53
N TRP A 179 14.37 -7.74 -17.30
CA TRP A 179 13.80 -8.47 -16.16
C TRP A 179 14.62 -9.67 -15.70
N GLN A 180 15.92 -9.67 -15.99
CA GLN A 180 16.86 -10.69 -15.55
C GLN A 180 17.50 -10.30 -14.22
N VAL A 181 17.70 -11.31 -13.37
CA VAL A 181 18.44 -11.15 -12.12
C VAL A 181 19.92 -11.04 -12.45
N VAL A 182 20.47 -9.85 -12.24
CA VAL A 182 21.88 -9.54 -12.47
C VAL A 182 22.46 -8.86 -11.24
N ASN A 183 23.78 -8.68 -11.22
CA ASN A 183 24.39 -7.90 -10.16
C ASN A 183 23.98 -6.41 -10.25
N LEU A 184 24.13 -5.68 -9.14
CA LEU A 184 23.68 -4.30 -9.07
C LEU A 184 24.42 -3.35 -10.02
N LYS A 185 25.63 -3.70 -10.47
CA LYS A 185 26.38 -2.90 -11.44
C LYS A 185 25.71 -2.99 -12.81
N GLU A 186 25.48 -4.20 -13.28
CA GLU A 186 24.79 -4.50 -14.54
C GLU A 186 23.36 -3.94 -14.55
N ALA A 187 22.61 -4.08 -13.44
CA ALA A 187 21.27 -3.51 -13.32
C ALA A 187 21.22 -1.99 -13.54
N ARG A 188 22.34 -1.28 -13.29
CA ARG A 188 22.44 0.18 -13.48
C ARG A 188 23.01 0.57 -14.85
N ASP A 189 23.58 -0.37 -15.60
CA ASP A 189 24.29 -0.07 -16.86
C ASP A 189 23.36 0.56 -17.91
N PHE A 190 22.07 0.22 -17.87
CA PHE A 190 21.06 0.87 -18.70
C PHE A 190 21.04 2.40 -18.55
N SER A 191 21.37 2.92 -17.37
CA SER A 191 21.38 4.36 -17.08
C SER A 191 22.70 5.04 -17.46
N SER A 192 23.80 4.30 -17.65
CA SER A 192 25.16 4.86 -17.76
C SER A 192 25.36 5.85 -18.91
N ASN A 193 24.61 5.71 -20.01
CA ASN A 193 24.67 6.59 -21.18
C ASN A 193 23.43 7.48 -21.34
N LYS A 194 22.61 7.60 -20.29
CA LYS A 194 21.33 8.31 -20.33
C LYS A 194 21.33 9.48 -19.34
N LYS A 195 20.56 10.52 -19.67
CA LYS A 195 20.31 11.68 -18.79
C LYS A 195 19.29 11.40 -17.68
N TYR A 196 18.99 10.14 -17.44
CA TYR A 196 17.95 9.69 -16.53
C TYR A 196 18.43 8.44 -15.80
N ILE A 197 17.96 8.31 -14.58
CA ILE A 197 18.18 7.14 -13.74
C ILE A 197 16.98 6.23 -13.94
N TYR A 198 17.26 4.99 -14.30
CA TYR A 198 16.26 3.93 -14.38
C TYR A 198 16.54 2.89 -13.30
N VAL A 199 15.47 2.43 -12.66
CA VAL A 199 15.49 1.32 -11.71
C VAL A 199 14.41 0.34 -12.13
N PHE A 200 14.80 -0.91 -12.31
CA PHE A 200 13.91 -2.01 -12.63
C PHE A 200 13.81 -2.92 -11.42
N LYS A 201 12.59 -3.12 -10.93
CA LYS A 201 12.31 -4.00 -9.80
C LYS A 201 11.24 -5.01 -10.18
N LYS A 202 11.43 -6.24 -9.70
CA LYS A 202 10.42 -7.29 -9.79
C LYS A 202 9.88 -7.58 -8.40
N LEU A 203 8.57 -7.62 -8.29
CA LEU A 203 7.81 -7.98 -7.09
C LEU A 203 7.13 -9.31 -7.35
N GLU A 204 7.18 -10.23 -6.40
CA GLU A 204 6.52 -11.54 -6.48
C GLU A 204 5.82 -11.81 -5.16
N TRP A 205 4.67 -12.49 -5.20
CA TRP A 205 4.00 -13.00 -4.01
C TRP A 205 3.41 -14.38 -4.28
N GLU A 206 3.48 -15.25 -3.26
CA GLU A 206 2.97 -16.62 -3.39
C GLU A 206 1.47 -16.69 -3.17
N SER A 207 0.92 -15.90 -2.25
CA SER A 207 -0.49 -15.96 -1.93
C SER A 207 -0.99 -14.62 -1.38
N LEU A 208 -1.99 -14.04 -2.04
CA LEU A 208 -2.78 -12.90 -1.60
C LEU A 208 -4.22 -13.35 -1.33
N SER A 209 -4.73 -13.06 -0.14
CA SER A 209 -6.12 -13.31 0.25
C SER A 209 -6.76 -12.06 0.82
N ILE A 210 -8.06 -11.89 0.58
CA ILE A 210 -8.85 -10.77 1.08
C ILE A 210 -10.14 -11.31 1.69
N ASP A 211 -10.34 -11.05 2.97
CA ASP A 211 -11.56 -11.34 3.70
C ASP A 211 -12.28 -10.03 4.05
N LEU A 212 -13.57 -9.94 3.77
CA LEU A 212 -14.43 -8.82 4.14
C LEU A 212 -15.11 -9.13 5.48
N LEU A 213 -14.76 -8.38 6.50
CA LEU A 213 -15.28 -8.54 7.85
C LEU A 213 -16.43 -7.55 8.10
N PRO A 214 -17.50 -7.97 8.82
CA PRO A 214 -18.58 -7.06 9.18
C PRO A 214 -18.03 -5.92 10.06
N HIS A 215 -18.42 -4.69 9.75
CA HIS A 215 -18.10 -3.53 10.59
C HIS A 215 -19.05 -3.50 11.81
N PRO A 216 -18.58 -3.19 13.04
CA PRO A 216 -19.45 -3.11 14.21
C PRO A 216 -20.66 -2.17 14.02
N ASP A 217 -20.42 -1.00 13.42
CA ASP A 217 -21.46 0.00 13.12
C ASP A 217 -22.36 -0.34 11.92
N MET A 218 -22.12 -1.45 11.20
CA MET A 218 -22.98 -1.88 10.08
C MET A 218 -24.39 -2.24 10.55
N PHE A 219 -24.56 -2.50 11.85
CA PHE A 219 -25.82 -2.94 12.45
C PHE A 219 -26.46 -1.89 13.37
N THR A 220 -25.85 -0.70 13.50
CA THR A 220 -26.37 0.38 14.34
C THR A 220 -27.33 1.25 13.54
N ASP A 221 -28.53 0.75 13.27
CA ASP A 221 -29.59 1.53 12.63
C ASP A 221 -30.30 2.41 13.68
N ALA A 222 -30.21 3.74 13.52
CA ALA A 222 -30.79 4.73 14.44
C ALA A 222 -32.32 4.89 14.30
N THR A 223 -32.97 4.11 13.44
CA THR A 223 -34.43 4.17 13.19
C THR A 223 -35.24 3.33 14.19
N LEU A 224 -34.62 2.49 15.01
CA LEU A 224 -35.32 1.62 15.98
C LEU A 224 -35.80 2.32 17.27
N GLY A 225 -35.54 3.62 17.44
CA GLY A 225 -36.06 4.40 18.57
C GLY A 225 -37.36 5.17 18.29
N ARG A 226 -37.83 5.21 17.03
CA ARG A 226 -39.01 6.00 16.62
C ARG A 226 -39.88 5.25 15.61
N SER A 227 -40.51 4.16 16.04
CA SER A 227 -41.81 3.81 15.47
C SER A 227 -42.75 3.35 16.57
N GLN A 228 -43.92 3.96 16.56
CA GLN A 228 -44.99 3.80 17.52
C GLN A 228 -45.42 2.35 17.71
N VAL A 229 -45.92 2.11 18.92
CA VAL A 229 -46.93 1.11 19.31
C VAL A 229 -47.72 0.57 18.10
N GLY A 230 -47.60 -0.74 17.87
CA GLY A 230 -48.60 -1.52 17.14
C GLY A 230 -48.30 -1.77 15.67
N SER A 231 -47.45 -2.76 15.37
CA SER A 231 -47.73 -3.69 14.27
C SER A 231 -46.95 -4.99 14.46
N ASN A 232 -47.67 -6.11 14.43
CA ASN A 232 -47.09 -7.44 14.33
C ASN A 232 -46.47 -7.62 12.94
N LEU A 233 -45.24 -7.14 12.74
CA LEU A 233 -44.42 -7.54 11.61
C LEU A 233 -43.57 -8.71 12.09
N ARG A 234 -43.88 -9.89 11.54
CA ARG A 234 -43.11 -11.12 11.74
C ARG A 234 -41.63 -10.82 11.46
N ASP A 235 -40.78 -11.28 12.37
CA ASP A 235 -39.32 -11.21 12.30
C ASP A 235 -38.80 -11.51 10.89
N ASP A 236 -38.38 -10.45 10.20
CA ASP A 236 -37.46 -10.51 9.05
C ASP A 236 -35.99 -10.50 9.56
N ASP A 237 -35.78 -11.03 10.76
CA ASP A 237 -34.52 -11.07 11.51
C ASP A 237 -33.55 -12.13 10.95
N GLY A 238 -33.98 -12.90 9.95
CA GLY A 238 -33.16 -13.88 9.24
C GLY A 238 -31.97 -13.24 8.51
N ALA A 239 -32.13 -12.05 7.91
CA ALA A 239 -31.05 -11.35 7.23
C ALA A 239 -30.02 -10.71 8.18
N LYS A 240 -30.41 -10.44 9.43
CA LYS A 240 -29.54 -9.82 10.45
C LYS A 240 -28.61 -10.84 11.12
N ARG A 241 -28.96 -12.14 11.07
CA ARG A 241 -28.21 -13.23 11.73
C ARG A 241 -27.28 -14.03 10.80
N VAL A 242 -27.11 -13.63 9.54
CA VAL A 242 -26.28 -14.40 8.57
C VAL A 242 -24.89 -13.77 8.35
N PHE A 243 -24.64 -12.57 8.83
CA PHE A 243 -23.32 -11.91 8.77
C PHE A 243 -22.39 -12.23 9.97
N PHE A 244 -22.42 -13.46 10.52
CA PHE A 244 -21.54 -13.82 11.64
C PHE A 244 -20.15 -14.34 11.23
N GLY A 245 -19.91 -14.56 9.94
CA GLY A 245 -18.59 -14.89 9.40
C GLY A 245 -18.18 -13.86 8.36
N GLY A 246 -16.95 -13.36 8.43
CA GLY A 246 -16.41 -12.59 7.31
C GLY A 246 -16.44 -13.39 6.01
N GLU A 247 -16.46 -12.70 4.89
CA GLU A 247 -16.61 -13.32 3.57
C GLU A 247 -15.32 -13.23 2.77
N ARG A 248 -14.80 -14.38 2.34
CA ARG A 248 -13.58 -14.42 1.53
C ARG A 248 -13.89 -13.95 0.11
N PHE A 249 -13.29 -12.83 -0.26
CA PHE A 249 -13.44 -12.23 -1.58
C PHE A 249 -12.36 -12.72 -2.55
N ILE A 250 -11.12 -12.83 -2.09
CA ILE A 250 -9.99 -13.35 -2.89
C ILE A 250 -9.30 -14.42 -2.07
N GLU A 251 -9.03 -15.56 -2.69
CA GLU A 251 -8.37 -16.68 -2.03
C GLU A 251 -7.05 -17.04 -2.72
N GLY A 252 -5.95 -16.85 -2.01
CA GLY A 252 -4.65 -17.46 -2.33
C GLY A 252 -4.06 -17.12 -3.71
N ILE A 253 -4.34 -15.94 -4.27
CA ILE A 253 -3.86 -15.63 -5.63
C ILE A 253 -2.36 -15.33 -5.62
N SER A 254 -1.61 -15.96 -6.51
CA SER A 254 -0.19 -15.69 -6.74
C SER A 254 -0.01 -14.70 -7.90
N GLY A 255 1.10 -13.98 -7.92
CA GLY A 255 1.41 -13.14 -9.06
C GLY A 255 2.74 -12.44 -8.95
N GLU A 256 3.01 -11.62 -9.97
CA GLU A 256 4.23 -10.84 -10.09
C GLU A 256 3.93 -9.42 -10.57
N ALA A 257 4.83 -8.50 -10.28
CA ALA A 257 4.77 -7.14 -10.79
C ALA A 257 6.13 -6.69 -11.31
N TYR A 258 6.10 -6.03 -12.46
CA TYR A 258 7.25 -5.43 -13.11
C TYR A 258 7.19 -3.92 -12.93
N ILE A 259 8.17 -3.38 -12.22
CA ILE A 259 8.19 -1.98 -11.79
C ILE A 259 9.39 -1.28 -12.43
N THR A 260 9.10 -0.27 -13.26
CA THR A 260 10.11 0.63 -13.82
C THR A 260 9.97 2.01 -13.21
N VAL A 261 11.03 2.49 -12.57
CA VAL A 261 11.10 3.85 -12.02
C VAL A 261 12.07 4.67 -12.85
N GLN A 262 11.61 5.83 -13.32
CA GLN A 262 12.42 6.81 -14.04
C GLN A 262 12.58 8.07 -13.18
N ARG A 263 13.83 8.53 -13.02
CA ARG A 263 14.18 9.75 -12.29
C ARG A 263 15.14 10.63 -13.09
N THR A 264 15.18 11.92 -12.79
CA THR A 264 16.20 12.85 -13.31
C THR A 264 17.56 12.60 -12.66
N GLU A 265 18.65 13.14 -13.21
CA GLU A 265 20.00 13.05 -12.62
C GLU A 265 20.10 13.62 -11.19
N LEU A 266 19.19 14.53 -10.84
CA LEU A 266 19.06 15.11 -9.51
C LEU A 266 18.17 14.25 -8.59
N ASN A 267 17.96 12.99 -8.94
CA ASN A 267 17.15 12.00 -8.23
C ASN A 267 15.68 12.46 -8.03
N ARG A 268 15.15 13.30 -8.93
CA ARG A 268 13.74 13.71 -8.89
C ARG A 268 12.88 12.68 -9.64
N PRO A 269 11.72 12.27 -9.10
CA PRO A 269 10.80 11.40 -9.80
C PRO A 269 10.38 12.00 -11.15
N LEU A 270 10.20 11.16 -12.16
CA LEU A 270 9.84 11.56 -13.52
C LEU A 270 8.81 10.61 -14.13
N GLY A 271 8.99 9.30 -13.92
CA GLY A 271 8.11 8.28 -14.47
C GLY A 271 7.98 7.07 -13.55
N LEU A 272 6.80 6.47 -13.53
CA LEU A 272 6.53 5.20 -12.87
C LEU A 272 5.71 4.31 -13.81
N GLU A 273 6.20 3.12 -14.07
CA GLU A 273 5.46 2.08 -14.77
C GLU A 273 5.36 0.85 -13.88
N VAL A 274 4.14 0.33 -13.73
CA VAL A 274 3.85 -0.89 -12.97
C VAL A 274 2.99 -1.79 -13.84
N GLN A 275 3.47 -3.00 -14.09
CA GLN A 275 2.71 -4.05 -14.77
C GLN A 275 2.49 -5.19 -13.79
N LEU A 276 1.24 -5.41 -13.38
CA LEU A 276 0.84 -6.50 -12.50
C LEU A 276 0.37 -7.68 -13.34
N HIS A 277 0.87 -8.88 -13.07
CA HIS A 277 0.43 -10.11 -13.71
C HIS A 277 -0.03 -11.12 -12.67
N VAL A 278 -1.26 -11.62 -12.85
CA VAL A 278 -1.88 -12.66 -12.04
C VAL A 278 -2.34 -13.76 -12.98
N THR A 279 -1.90 -14.99 -12.75
CA THR A 279 -2.26 -16.13 -13.62
C THR A 279 -3.73 -16.51 -13.43
N GLU A 280 -4.16 -16.63 -12.18
CA GLU A 280 -5.51 -17.05 -11.84
C GLU A 280 -6.00 -16.27 -10.62
N ALA A 281 -7.18 -15.67 -10.75
CA ALA A 281 -7.89 -15.07 -9.64
C ALA A 281 -9.21 -15.80 -9.41
N VAL A 282 -9.29 -16.49 -8.28
CA VAL A 282 -10.51 -17.19 -7.85
C VAL A 282 -11.20 -16.35 -6.79
N CYS A 283 -12.44 -15.96 -7.11
CA CYS A 283 -13.36 -15.41 -6.13
C CYS A 283 -14.25 -16.57 -5.65
N PRO A 284 -14.17 -16.93 -4.35
CA PRO A 284 -15.07 -17.94 -3.77
C PRO A 284 -16.54 -17.59 -4.00
N ALA A 285 -17.42 -18.58 -3.88
CA ALA A 285 -18.86 -18.39 -4.09
C ALA A 285 -19.41 -17.31 -3.14
N LEU A 286 -19.58 -16.09 -3.66
CA LEU A 286 -20.11 -14.96 -2.91
C LEU A 286 -21.60 -15.17 -2.67
N SER A 287 -22.00 -15.06 -1.42
CA SER A 287 -23.38 -14.97 -1.02
C SER A 287 -23.99 -13.62 -1.41
N GLU A 288 -25.32 -13.50 -1.39
CA GLU A 288 -25.98 -12.19 -1.55
C GLU A 288 -25.48 -11.16 -0.50
N PRO A 289 -25.40 -11.50 0.80
CA PRO A 289 -24.68 -10.71 1.81
C PRO A 289 -23.27 -10.27 1.39
N GLY A 290 -22.48 -11.18 0.82
CA GLY A 290 -21.10 -10.93 0.40
C GLY A 290 -20.94 -10.02 -0.78
N LEU A 291 -21.75 -10.24 -1.81
CA LEU A 291 -21.79 -9.38 -2.97
C LEU A 291 -22.15 -7.94 -2.55
N ARG A 292 -23.15 -7.81 -1.65
CA ARG A 292 -23.48 -6.51 -1.06
C ARG A 292 -22.25 -5.93 -0.35
N ALA A 293 -21.63 -6.67 0.56
CA ALA A 293 -20.44 -6.25 1.31
C ALA A 293 -19.30 -5.80 0.38
N LEU A 294 -19.02 -6.54 -0.69
CA LEU A 294 -18.03 -6.19 -1.70
C LEU A 294 -18.34 -4.86 -2.38
N LEU A 295 -19.58 -4.66 -2.83
CA LEU A 295 -19.98 -3.39 -3.43
C LEU A 295 -19.85 -2.23 -2.43
N ARG A 296 -20.17 -2.45 -1.15
CA ARG A 296 -19.98 -1.45 -0.09
C ARG A 296 -18.52 -1.11 0.11
N PHE A 297 -17.68 -2.14 0.20
CA PHE A 297 -16.23 -2.02 0.36
C PHE A 297 -15.59 -1.22 -0.77
N MET A 298 -15.89 -1.60 -2.01
CA MET A 298 -15.36 -0.91 -3.20
C MET A 298 -15.79 0.56 -3.25
N THR A 299 -17.04 0.84 -2.86
CA THR A 299 -17.54 2.22 -2.72
C THR A 299 -16.81 2.97 -1.62
N GLY A 300 -16.59 2.35 -0.47
CA GLY A 300 -15.84 2.91 0.66
C GLY A 300 -14.41 3.29 0.28
N ILE A 301 -13.68 2.40 -0.39
CA ILE A 301 -12.35 2.67 -0.94
C ILE A 301 -12.41 3.83 -1.93
N TYR A 302 -13.32 3.78 -2.91
CA TYR A 302 -13.43 4.83 -3.92
C TYR A 302 -13.66 6.21 -3.29
N VAL A 303 -14.56 6.31 -2.31
CA VAL A 303 -14.83 7.56 -1.59
C VAL A 303 -13.58 7.99 -0.81
N CYS A 304 -12.93 7.08 -0.10
CA CYS A 304 -11.72 7.37 0.68
C CYS A 304 -10.57 7.89 -0.20
N LEU A 305 -10.29 7.25 -1.34
CA LEU A 305 -9.25 7.65 -2.29
C LEU A 305 -9.51 9.03 -2.91
N ASN A 306 -10.79 9.43 -3.04
CA ASN A 306 -11.20 10.70 -3.62
C ASN A 306 -11.51 11.78 -2.58
N ARG A 307 -11.52 11.45 -1.28
CA ARG A 307 -11.70 12.43 -0.21
C ARG A 307 -10.48 13.34 -0.11
N GLY A 308 -10.73 14.65 -0.15
CA GLY A 308 -9.68 15.66 -0.13
C GLY A 308 -9.27 16.20 -1.50
N ASN A 309 -9.82 15.64 -2.58
CA ASN A 309 -9.57 16.06 -3.96
C ASN A 309 -10.28 17.40 -4.33
N VAL A 310 -10.64 18.21 -3.33
CA VAL A 310 -11.30 19.53 -3.50
C VAL A 310 -10.26 20.66 -3.58
N ASP A 311 -9.00 20.42 -3.18
CA ASP A 311 -7.92 21.40 -3.35
C ASP A 311 -6.96 20.98 -4.48
N PHE A 312 -7.32 21.35 -5.71
CA PHE A 312 -6.52 21.14 -6.93
C PHE A 312 -5.08 21.67 -6.84
N LYS A 313 -4.74 22.50 -5.84
CA LYS A 313 -3.40 23.06 -5.63
C LYS A 313 -2.47 22.19 -4.76
N ALA A 314 -2.98 21.51 -3.74
CA ALA A 314 -2.17 20.66 -2.86
C ALA A 314 -1.91 19.28 -3.48
N GLN A 315 -2.93 18.72 -4.15
CA GLN A 315 -2.78 17.48 -4.93
C GLN A 315 -1.79 17.65 -6.07
N LYS A 316 -1.65 18.89 -6.59
CA LYS A 316 -0.61 19.23 -7.57
C LYS A 316 0.76 18.79 -7.06
N GLN A 317 1.18 19.07 -5.83
CA GLN A 317 2.53 18.75 -5.34
C GLN A 317 2.82 17.26 -5.07
N SER A 318 1.84 16.48 -4.59
CA SER A 318 2.03 15.05 -4.30
C SER A 318 1.86 14.17 -5.56
N THR A 319 0.90 14.53 -6.43
CA THR A 319 0.78 13.91 -7.77
C THR A 319 1.76 14.50 -8.81
N GLU A 320 2.50 15.57 -8.47
CA GLU A 320 3.55 16.19 -9.31
C GLU A 320 4.84 15.38 -9.37
N ALA A 321 4.99 14.36 -8.52
CA ALA A 321 6.26 13.65 -8.40
C ALA A 321 6.65 12.93 -9.70
N ALA A 322 5.74 12.18 -10.34
CA ALA A 322 6.02 11.54 -11.63
C ALA A 322 5.21 12.21 -12.74
N GLY A 323 5.90 12.79 -13.73
CA GLY A 323 5.28 13.41 -14.91
C GLY A 323 4.55 12.42 -15.82
N ARG A 324 4.83 11.11 -15.69
CA ARG A 324 4.16 10.02 -16.40
C ARG A 324 3.94 8.83 -15.48
N SER A 325 2.71 8.30 -15.42
CA SER A 325 2.41 7.07 -14.71
C SER A 325 1.66 6.10 -15.61
N LEU A 326 2.12 4.85 -15.67
CA LEU A 326 1.46 3.75 -16.37
C LEU A 326 1.22 2.63 -15.36
N VAL A 327 -0.04 2.26 -15.16
CA VAL A 327 -0.41 1.09 -14.37
C VAL A 327 -1.19 0.15 -15.25
N SER A 328 -0.70 -1.07 -15.42
CA SER A 328 -1.39 -2.13 -16.14
C SER A 328 -1.57 -3.36 -15.24
N ILE A 329 -2.71 -4.02 -15.41
CA ILE A 329 -3.09 -5.23 -14.69
C ILE A 329 -3.50 -6.25 -15.74
N VAL A 330 -2.83 -7.39 -15.73
CA VAL A 330 -3.09 -8.55 -16.58
C VAL A 330 -3.53 -9.69 -15.68
N VAL A 331 -4.71 -10.23 -15.94
CA VAL A 331 -5.19 -11.44 -15.27
C VAL A 331 -5.59 -12.47 -16.31
N ASP A 332 -4.93 -13.64 -16.34
CA ASP A 332 -5.15 -14.60 -17.42
C ASP A 332 -6.54 -15.26 -17.27
N HIS A 333 -6.93 -15.61 -16.05
CA HIS A 333 -8.22 -16.23 -15.76
C HIS A 333 -8.84 -15.65 -14.48
N ILE A 334 -10.10 -15.23 -14.56
CA ILE A 334 -10.90 -14.81 -13.41
C ILE A 334 -12.11 -15.71 -13.32
N PHE A 335 -12.24 -16.39 -12.18
CA PHE A 335 -13.41 -17.19 -11.82
C PHE A 335 -14.20 -16.45 -10.76
N LEU A 336 -15.44 -16.06 -11.10
CA LEU A 336 -16.38 -15.44 -10.17
C LEU A 336 -17.60 -16.35 -10.01
N CYS A 337 -17.85 -16.79 -8.79
CA CYS A 337 -19.05 -17.53 -8.43
C CYS A 337 -19.91 -16.69 -7.49
N ILE A 338 -21.20 -16.58 -7.78
CA ILE A 338 -22.21 -15.98 -6.90
C ILE A 338 -23.25 -17.05 -6.63
N LYS A 339 -23.55 -17.31 -5.35
CA LYS A 339 -24.44 -18.40 -4.94
C LYS A 339 -25.40 -17.96 -3.84
N ASP A 340 -26.68 -18.26 -4.03
CA ASP A 340 -27.76 -18.07 -3.07
C ASP A 340 -28.68 -19.31 -3.06
N SER A 341 -29.60 -19.37 -2.10
CA SER A 341 -30.53 -20.47 -1.79
C SER A 341 -31.34 -21.03 -2.97
N GLY A 342 -31.42 -20.32 -4.10
CA GLY A 342 -32.01 -20.80 -5.35
C GLY A 342 -31.32 -20.30 -6.62
N PHE A 343 -30.15 -19.69 -6.53
CA PHE A 343 -29.46 -19.06 -7.67
C PHE A 343 -27.96 -19.34 -7.61
N GLN A 344 -27.38 -19.73 -8.73
CA GLN A 344 -25.94 -19.87 -8.88
C GLN A 344 -25.52 -19.27 -10.22
N LEU A 345 -24.62 -18.31 -10.18
CA LEU A 345 -24.02 -17.68 -11.35
C LEU A 345 -22.52 -17.94 -11.31
N GLU A 346 -22.01 -18.54 -12.37
CA GLU A 346 -20.59 -18.77 -12.58
C GLU A 346 -20.14 -17.99 -13.80
N LEU A 347 -19.12 -17.17 -13.62
CA LEU A 347 -18.53 -16.31 -14.63
C LEU A 347 -17.05 -16.66 -14.76
N LEU A 348 -16.65 -17.06 -15.96
CA LEU A 348 -15.26 -17.18 -16.35
C LEU A 348 -14.93 -16.03 -17.29
N MET A 349 -14.00 -15.17 -16.87
CA MET A 349 -13.41 -14.16 -17.74
C MET A 349 -11.98 -14.55 -18.07
N GLN A 350 -11.66 -14.59 -19.36
CA GLN A 350 -10.34 -14.92 -19.87
C GLN A 350 -9.65 -13.64 -20.36
N SER A 351 -8.37 -13.51 -20.02
CA SER A 351 -7.48 -12.45 -20.51
C SER A 351 -7.97 -11.03 -20.21
N LEU A 352 -8.18 -10.73 -18.92
CA LEU A 352 -8.43 -9.35 -18.50
C LEU A 352 -7.15 -8.53 -18.66
N PHE A 353 -7.22 -7.51 -19.50
CA PHE A 353 -6.18 -6.49 -19.62
C PHE A 353 -6.77 -5.12 -19.24
N PHE A 354 -6.30 -4.58 -18.13
CA PHE A 354 -6.58 -3.20 -17.73
C PHE A 354 -5.32 -2.36 -17.84
N SER A 355 -5.42 -1.17 -18.39
CA SER A 355 -4.31 -0.22 -18.43
C SER A 355 -4.79 1.21 -18.22
N ARG A 356 -4.08 1.95 -17.39
CA ARG A 356 -4.32 3.35 -17.11
C ARG A 356 -3.03 4.13 -17.33
N VAL A 357 -3.11 5.13 -18.21
CA VAL A 357 -2.01 6.05 -18.51
C VAL A 357 -2.36 7.44 -17.98
N LEU A 358 -1.43 8.03 -17.25
CA LEU A 358 -1.43 9.44 -16.88
C LEU A 358 -0.22 10.10 -17.55
N ASP A 359 -0.43 10.83 -18.64
CA ASP A 359 0.62 11.58 -19.35
C ASP A 359 0.35 13.09 -19.24
N ARG A 360 1.25 13.82 -18.58
CA ARG A 360 1.21 15.28 -18.56
C ARG A 360 1.89 15.82 -19.83
N LYS A 361 1.22 15.78 -20.97
CA LYS A 361 1.61 16.68 -22.09
C LYS A 361 1.23 18.10 -21.70
N GLY A 362 2.24 18.96 -21.56
CA GLY A 362 2.04 20.39 -21.37
C GLY A 362 1.09 20.94 -22.43
N ARG A 363 0.01 21.59 -22.00
CA ARG A 363 -0.67 22.57 -22.86
C ARG A 363 0.40 23.60 -23.23
N LYS A 364 0.75 23.65 -24.51
CA LYS A 364 1.60 24.70 -25.08
C LYS A 364 0.93 26.05 -24.91
#